data_AF-A0A1E3ULC0-F1
#
_entry.id   AF-A0A1E3ULC0-F1
#
_cell.length_a   1.000
_cell.length_b   1.000
_cell.length_c   1.000
_cell.angle_alpha   90.00
_cell.angle_beta   90.00
_cell.angle_gamma   90.00
#
_symmetry.space_group_name_H-M   'P 1'
#
loop_
_entity.id
_entity.type
_entity.pdbx_description
1 polymer ?
#
loop_
_entity_poly.entity_id
_entity_poly.type
_entity_poly.pdbx_seq_one_letter_code
_entity_poly.pdbx_strand_id
1 'polypeptide(L)'
;MTEKEMVLFAFDEQTRTCLDKIFSDEGVIRIQRFIFDFSQEKFFDLGVCALPEEFSLTMMKEEELREYNVLKNTGYSHRQMGCRIMKGSTVISQCVSIFIGGGEAEIDIFTHEKYRNKGMATICAHSFIQECLKKGLKPSWSCWPFRTESIGLAEKLGFMNKKMVDAHFWAENM
;
A
#
# COMPACT_ATOMS: atom_id res chain seq x y z
N MET A 1 15.28 -3.91 11.35
CA MET A 1 14.12 -4.63 11.92
C MET A 1 12.92 -3.78 11.62
N THR A 2 11.96 -4.28 10.85
CA THR A 2 10.65 -3.62 10.70
C THR A 2 9.98 -3.67 12.07
N GLU A 3 9.61 -2.52 12.62
CA GLU A 3 8.81 -2.46 13.84
C GLU A 3 7.50 -3.21 13.60
N LYS A 4 7.07 -4.00 14.58
CA LYS A 4 5.78 -4.69 14.47
C LYS A 4 4.69 -3.67 14.73
N GLU A 5 3.77 -3.57 13.79
CA GLU A 5 2.61 -2.71 13.90
C GLU A 5 1.35 -3.43 13.40
N MET A 6 0.20 -2.93 13.84
CA MET A 6 -1.11 -3.41 13.44
C MET A 6 -2.05 -2.22 13.26
N VAL A 7 -2.81 -2.21 12.17
CA VAL A 7 -3.92 -1.29 11.94
C VAL A 7 -5.19 -2.12 11.70
N LEU A 8 -6.23 -1.90 12.50
CA LEU A 8 -7.54 -2.53 12.35
C LEU A 8 -8.58 -1.46 12.03
N PHE A 9 -9.23 -1.56 10.88
CA PHE A 9 -10.23 -0.58 10.45
C PHE A 9 -11.59 -0.84 11.09
N ALA A 10 -12.26 0.24 11.50
CA ALA A 10 -13.62 0.21 12.03
C ALA A 10 -14.54 1.02 11.11
N PHE A 11 -15.24 0.33 10.20
CA PHE A 11 -16.10 0.98 9.20
C PHE A 11 -17.48 1.38 9.72
N ASP A 12 -17.85 0.93 10.92
CA ASP A 12 -19.11 1.23 11.57
C ASP A 12 -18.93 1.33 13.10
N GLU A 13 -19.93 1.94 13.76
CA GLU A 13 -19.92 2.19 15.20
C GLU A 13 -19.92 0.90 16.04
N GLN A 14 -20.60 -0.15 15.58
CA GLN A 14 -20.67 -1.42 16.29
C GLN A 14 -19.29 -2.09 16.32
N THR A 15 -18.62 -2.16 15.17
CA THR A 15 -17.25 -2.67 15.03
C THR A 15 -16.30 -1.85 15.89
N ARG A 16 -16.34 -0.52 15.83
CA ARG A 16 -15.51 0.37 16.65
C ARG A 16 -15.67 0.07 18.14
N THR A 17 -16.92 0.04 18.61
CA THR A 17 -17.25 -0.22 20.03
C THR A 17 -16.80 -1.60 20.48
N CYS A 18 -16.84 -2.60 19.59
CA CYS A 18 -16.33 -3.93 19.88
C CYS A 18 -14.81 -3.93 20.05
N LEU A 19 -14.08 -3.32 19.10
CA LEU A 19 -12.62 -3.23 19.15
C LEU A 19 -12.14 -2.44 20.38
N ASP A 20 -12.83 -1.36 20.75
CA ASP A 20 -12.52 -0.60 21.96
C ASP A 20 -12.59 -1.44 23.24
N LYS A 21 -13.56 -2.35 23.32
CA LYS A 21 -13.72 -3.26 24.46
C LYS A 21 -12.68 -4.37 24.45
N ILE A 22 -12.34 -4.90 23.27
CA ILE A 22 -11.35 -5.97 23.13
C ILE A 22 -9.96 -5.46 23.53
N PHE A 23 -9.64 -4.20 23.21
CA PHE A 23 -8.30 -3.66 23.37
C PHE A 23 -8.16 -2.60 24.48
N SER A 24 -9.08 -2.57 25.46
CA SER A 24 -9.10 -1.54 26.50
C SER A 24 -7.78 -1.41 27.29
N ASP A 25 -7.04 -2.51 27.43
CA ASP A 25 -5.83 -2.60 28.25
C ASP A 25 -4.60 -3.10 27.46
N GLU A 26 -4.67 -3.08 26.12
CA GLU A 26 -3.66 -3.70 25.22
C GLU A 26 -2.73 -2.67 24.56
N GLY A 27 -2.70 -1.42 25.04
CA GLY A 27 -1.88 -0.35 24.46
C GLY A 27 -2.26 0.05 23.03
N VAL A 28 -3.48 -0.30 22.60
CA VAL A 28 -4.00 0.03 21.27
C VAL A 28 -4.66 1.40 21.32
N ILE A 29 -4.30 2.29 20.41
CA ILE A 29 -4.87 3.64 20.32
C ILE A 29 -5.84 3.76 19.16
N ARG A 30 -6.82 4.67 19.28
CA ARG A 30 -7.64 5.08 18.14
C ARG A 30 -6.87 6.04 17.25
N ILE A 31 -6.95 5.81 15.96
CA ILE A 31 -6.40 6.66 14.91
C ILE A 31 -7.44 6.87 13.81
N GLN A 32 -7.09 7.71 12.84
CA GLN A 32 -7.84 7.85 11.61
C GLN A 32 -6.94 7.57 10.42
N ARG A 33 -7.52 6.96 9.38
CA ARG A 33 -6.87 6.68 8.10
C ARG A 33 -7.70 7.31 7.00
N PHE A 34 -7.05 7.75 5.93
CA PHE A 34 -7.74 7.96 4.67
C PHE A 34 -7.77 6.66 3.88
N ILE A 35 -8.93 6.38 3.31
CA ILE A 35 -9.14 5.37 2.27
C ILE A 35 -9.69 6.04 1.02
N PHE A 36 -9.61 5.34 -0.11
CA PHE A 36 -10.02 5.89 -1.39
C PHE A 36 -10.81 4.87 -2.20
N ASP A 37 -11.75 5.36 -3.00
CA ASP A 37 -12.36 4.59 -4.08
C ASP A 37 -11.39 4.62 -5.29
N PHE A 38 -11.34 3.55 -6.08
CA PHE A 38 -10.49 3.49 -7.29
C PHE A 38 -11.33 3.65 -8.56
N SER A 39 -10.95 4.56 -9.45
CA SER A 39 -11.55 4.73 -10.77
C SER A 39 -10.62 4.18 -11.85
N GLN A 40 -11.02 3.04 -12.42
CA GLN A 40 -10.30 2.42 -13.52
C GLN A 40 -10.29 3.28 -14.79
N GLU A 41 -11.37 4.01 -15.06
CA GLU A 41 -11.48 4.97 -16.16
C GLU A 41 -10.41 6.07 -16.02
N LYS A 42 -10.41 6.79 -14.89
CA LYS A 42 -9.42 7.84 -14.63
C LYS A 42 -8.00 7.33 -14.68
N PHE A 43 -7.77 6.10 -14.20
CA PHE A 43 -6.45 5.48 -14.25
C PHE A 43 -5.99 5.25 -15.70
N PHE A 44 -6.86 4.77 -16.59
CA PHE A 44 -6.49 4.55 -17.99
C PHE A 44 -6.28 5.85 -18.76
N ASP A 45 -6.97 6.93 -18.40
CA ASP A 45 -6.77 8.27 -19.00
C ASP A 45 -5.38 8.85 -18.72
N LEU A 46 -4.66 8.36 -17.70
CA LEU A 46 -3.29 8.79 -17.39
C LEU A 46 -2.28 8.40 -18.49
N GLY A 47 -2.60 7.37 -19.28
CA GLY A 47 -1.68 6.79 -20.26
C GLY A 47 -0.48 6.10 -19.62
N VAL A 48 0.52 5.76 -20.44
CA VAL A 48 1.71 5.05 -19.97
C VAL A 48 2.73 6.03 -19.39
N CYS A 49 3.17 5.77 -18.16
CA CYS A 49 4.27 6.52 -17.55
C CYS A 49 5.62 6.04 -18.12
N ALA A 50 6.35 6.91 -18.81
CA ALA A 50 7.67 6.60 -19.34
C ALA A 50 8.71 6.48 -18.20
N LEU A 51 9.52 5.43 -18.25
CA LEU A 51 10.67 5.23 -17.36
C LEU A 51 11.94 5.72 -18.08
N PRO A 52 12.80 6.53 -17.43
CA PRO A 52 14.08 6.92 -18.03
C PRO A 52 14.98 5.69 -18.28
N GLU A 53 15.75 5.72 -19.36
CA GLU A 53 16.52 4.57 -19.87
C GLU A 53 17.55 4.02 -18.89
N GLU A 54 18.05 4.84 -17.96
CA GLU A 54 19.00 4.40 -16.94
C GLU A 54 18.39 3.52 -15.84
N PHE A 55 17.06 3.36 -15.84
CA PHE A 55 16.34 2.53 -14.89
C PHE A 55 15.67 1.34 -15.58
N SER A 56 15.47 0.27 -14.83
CA SER A 56 14.68 -0.89 -15.26
C SER A 56 13.53 -1.15 -14.30
N LEU A 57 12.35 -1.44 -14.83
CA LEU A 57 11.21 -1.91 -14.05
C LEU A 57 11.09 -3.43 -14.16
N THR A 58 10.94 -4.11 -13.03
CA THR A 58 10.83 -5.58 -12.97
C THR A 58 9.71 -5.99 -12.03
N MET A 59 8.95 -7.02 -12.41
CA MET A 59 8.03 -7.71 -11.50
C MET A 59 8.84 -8.56 -10.53
N MET A 60 8.45 -8.55 -9.26
CA MET A 60 9.13 -9.29 -8.20
C MET A 60 8.72 -10.76 -8.23
N LYS A 61 9.70 -11.64 -7.99
CA LYS A 61 9.47 -13.07 -7.80
C LYS A 61 9.01 -13.35 -6.37
N GLU A 62 8.40 -14.51 -6.17
CA GLU A 62 7.95 -14.97 -4.85
C GLU A 62 9.07 -14.95 -3.78
N GLU A 63 10.29 -15.34 -4.13
CA GLU A 63 11.45 -15.28 -3.22
C GLU A 63 11.76 -13.86 -2.72
N GLU A 64 11.54 -12.85 -3.57
CA GLU A 64 11.79 -11.44 -3.26
C GLU A 64 10.62 -10.86 -2.44
N LEU A 65 9.40 -11.36 -2.64
CA LEU A 65 8.22 -10.90 -1.91
C LEU A 65 8.17 -11.39 -0.45
N ARG A 66 8.90 -12.46 -0.12
CA ARG A 66 8.97 -13.04 1.24
C ARG A 66 9.42 -12.03 2.29
N GLU A 67 10.23 -11.05 1.92
CA GLU A 67 10.69 -10.02 2.87
C GLU A 67 9.54 -9.11 3.35
N TYR A 68 8.50 -8.93 2.53
CA TYR A 68 7.28 -8.14 2.83
C TYR A 68 6.15 -8.97 3.43
N ASN A 69 6.32 -10.28 3.60
CA ASN A 69 5.27 -11.13 4.14
C ASN A 69 5.06 -10.84 5.63
N VAL A 70 4.03 -10.06 5.93
CA VAL A 70 3.61 -9.71 7.31
C VAL A 70 3.15 -10.92 8.12
N LEU A 71 2.78 -12.02 7.46
CA LEU A 71 2.30 -13.27 8.05
C LEU A 71 3.37 -14.37 8.12
N LYS A 72 4.63 -14.07 7.80
CA LYS A 72 5.69 -15.10 7.70
C LYS A 72 5.87 -15.98 8.95
N ASN A 73 5.52 -15.45 10.13
CA ASN A 73 5.66 -16.16 11.41
C ASN A 73 4.36 -16.83 11.89
N THR A 74 3.24 -16.69 11.16
CA THR A 74 1.93 -17.22 11.60
C THR A 74 1.64 -18.60 11.01
N GLY A 75 2.48 -19.10 10.09
CA GLY A 75 2.23 -20.32 9.33
C GLY A 75 1.24 -20.16 8.18
N TYR A 76 0.66 -18.96 8.01
CA TYR A 76 -0.26 -18.66 6.91
C TYR A 76 0.49 -18.12 5.69
N SER A 77 0.22 -18.74 4.54
CA SER A 77 0.63 -18.22 3.23
C SER A 77 -0.51 -17.42 2.63
N HIS A 78 -0.18 -16.29 2.03
CA HIS A 78 -1.11 -15.48 1.26
C HIS A 78 -0.46 -15.10 -0.08
N ARG A 79 -1.28 -14.71 -1.05
CA ARG A 79 -0.80 -14.24 -2.35
C ARG A 79 -0.15 -12.87 -2.17
N GLN A 80 0.97 -12.65 -2.82
CA GLN A 80 1.63 -11.36 -2.89
C GLN A 80 1.95 -11.01 -4.34
N MET A 81 2.11 -9.73 -4.60
CA MET A 81 2.68 -9.24 -5.83
C MET A 81 3.47 -7.97 -5.57
N GLY A 82 4.35 -7.63 -6.49
CA GLY A 82 5.09 -6.39 -6.41
C GLY A 82 5.91 -6.14 -7.66
N CYS A 83 6.32 -4.90 -7.81
CA CYS A 83 7.27 -4.48 -8.82
C CYS A 83 8.28 -3.52 -8.22
N ARG A 84 9.42 -3.40 -8.87
CA ARG A 84 10.49 -2.48 -8.46
C ARG A 84 11.15 -1.83 -9.66
N ILE A 85 11.57 -0.58 -9.44
CA ILE A 85 12.43 0.19 -10.31
C ILE A 85 13.86 0.08 -9.77
N MET A 86 14.78 -0.32 -10.62
CA MET A 86 16.19 -0.54 -10.30
C MET A 86 17.10 0.42 -11.07
N LYS A 87 18.24 0.78 -10.45
CA LYS A 87 19.40 1.35 -11.14
C LYS A 87 20.60 0.47 -10.84
N GLY A 88 21.02 -0.35 -11.80
CA GLY A 88 21.95 -1.45 -11.53
C GLY A 88 21.36 -2.40 -10.46
N SER A 89 22.09 -2.62 -9.36
CA SER A 89 21.65 -3.44 -8.23
C SER A 89 20.87 -2.68 -7.15
N THR A 90 20.67 -1.37 -7.31
CA THR A 90 20.01 -0.53 -6.29
C THR A 90 18.52 -0.43 -6.55
N VAL A 91 17.70 -0.74 -5.53
CA VAL A 91 16.25 -0.48 -5.56
C VAL A 91 15.99 1.02 -5.41
N ILE A 92 15.35 1.61 -6.41
CA ILE A 92 15.03 3.04 -6.48
C ILE A 92 13.63 3.30 -5.96
N SER A 93 12.68 2.48 -6.39
CA SER A 93 11.31 2.49 -5.89
C SER A 93 10.74 1.09 -6.01
N GLN A 94 9.78 0.77 -5.17
CA GLN A 94 9.04 -0.47 -5.21
C GLN A 94 7.60 -0.22 -4.78
N CYS A 95 6.71 -1.05 -5.31
CA CYS A 95 5.30 -1.08 -4.95
C CYS A 95 4.92 -2.54 -4.76
N VAL A 96 4.46 -2.89 -3.56
CA VAL A 96 4.15 -4.26 -3.16
C VAL A 96 2.74 -4.33 -2.57
N SER A 97 2.13 -5.51 -2.61
CA SER A 97 0.91 -5.78 -1.86
C SER A 97 1.27 -6.16 -0.42
N ILE A 98 0.80 -5.39 0.57
CA ILE A 98 0.88 -5.81 1.98
C ILE A 98 -0.04 -7.01 2.23
N PHE A 99 -1.20 -7.00 1.59
CA PHE A 99 -2.15 -8.10 1.66
C PHE A 99 -3.00 -8.16 0.37
N ILE A 100 -3.36 -9.36 -0.04
CA ILE A 100 -4.34 -9.61 -1.10
C ILE A 100 -5.48 -10.44 -0.53
N GLY A 101 -6.69 -9.92 -0.58
CA GLY A 101 -7.88 -10.55 -0.02
C GLY A 101 -9.16 -9.87 -0.49
N GLY A 102 -10.28 -10.59 -0.50
CA GLY A 102 -11.58 -10.03 -0.90
C GLY A 102 -11.64 -9.49 -2.34
N GLY A 103 -10.69 -9.85 -3.21
CA GLY A 103 -10.57 -9.31 -4.56
C GLY A 103 -9.78 -7.99 -4.64
N GLU A 104 -9.18 -7.54 -3.54
CA GLU A 104 -8.36 -6.32 -3.48
C GLU A 104 -6.89 -6.61 -3.17
N ALA A 105 -6.01 -5.68 -3.55
CA ALA A 105 -4.59 -5.68 -3.21
C ALA A 105 -4.20 -4.35 -2.55
N GLU A 106 -3.89 -4.37 -1.25
CA GLU A 106 -3.49 -3.17 -0.49
C GLU A 106 -2.05 -2.79 -0.82
N ILE A 107 -1.86 -1.57 -1.31
CA ILE A 107 -0.58 -1.05 -1.80
C ILE A 107 0.30 -0.57 -0.64
N ASP A 108 1.59 -0.91 -0.71
CA ASP A 108 2.67 -0.23 0.01
C ASP A 108 3.78 0.19 -0.96
N ILE A 109 4.30 1.40 -0.75
CA ILE A 109 5.25 2.03 -1.66
C ILE A 109 6.43 2.57 -0.88
N PHE A 110 7.61 2.21 -1.38
CA PHE A 110 8.87 2.80 -0.97
C PHE A 110 9.55 3.48 -2.15
N THR A 111 10.22 4.60 -1.88
CA THR A 111 11.12 5.26 -2.82
C THR A 111 12.36 5.72 -2.07
N HIS A 112 13.52 5.32 -2.60
CA HIS A 112 14.83 5.73 -2.09
C HIS A 112 14.91 7.26 -2.05
N GLU A 113 15.38 7.81 -0.93
CA GLU A 113 15.30 9.25 -0.62
C GLU A 113 15.88 10.15 -1.73
N LYS A 114 17.08 9.82 -2.23
CA LYS A 114 17.75 10.51 -3.34
C LYS A 114 16.95 10.56 -4.66
N TYR A 115 15.90 9.75 -4.79
CA TYR A 115 15.08 9.62 -5.98
C TYR A 115 13.61 10.03 -5.77
N ARG A 116 13.27 10.57 -4.60
CA ARG A 116 11.94 11.15 -4.33
C ARG A 116 11.71 12.39 -5.20
N ASN A 117 10.44 12.73 -5.42
CA ASN A 117 10.00 13.87 -6.26
C ASN A 117 10.48 13.84 -7.73
N LYS A 118 10.88 12.66 -8.23
CA LYS A 118 11.28 12.43 -9.63
C LYS A 118 10.31 11.51 -10.39
N GLY A 119 9.10 11.31 -9.87
CA GLY A 119 8.08 10.45 -10.50
C GLY A 119 8.24 8.94 -10.32
N MET A 120 9.30 8.48 -9.63
CA MET A 120 9.59 7.04 -9.47
C MET A 120 8.44 6.28 -8.78
N ALA A 121 7.88 6.82 -7.69
CA ALA A 121 6.73 6.24 -7.02
C ALA A 121 5.51 6.14 -7.95
N THR A 122 5.26 7.16 -8.78
CA THR A 122 4.15 7.15 -9.75
C THR A 122 4.34 6.03 -10.77
N ILE A 123 5.52 5.92 -11.38
CA ILE A 123 5.79 4.89 -12.40
C ILE A 123 5.66 3.49 -11.78
N CYS A 124 6.23 3.28 -10.60
CA CYS A 124 6.20 1.98 -9.93
C CYS A 124 4.76 1.59 -9.54
N ALA A 125 4.03 2.50 -8.89
CA ALA A 125 2.65 2.26 -8.48
C ALA A 125 1.71 2.09 -9.68
N HIS A 126 1.91 2.85 -10.76
CA HIS A 126 1.16 2.66 -12.01
C HIS A 126 1.35 1.24 -12.56
N SER A 127 2.58 0.75 -12.64
CA SER A 127 2.85 -0.63 -13.09
C SER A 127 2.23 -1.68 -12.17
N PHE A 128 2.23 -1.45 -10.85
CA PHE A 128 1.58 -2.34 -9.89
C PHE A 128 0.05 -2.36 -10.09
N ILE A 129 -0.58 -1.20 -10.26
CA ILE A 129 -2.02 -1.08 -10.51
C ILE A 129 -2.40 -1.79 -11.82
N GLN A 130 -1.61 -1.62 -12.88
CA GLN A 130 -1.82 -2.36 -14.13
C GLN A 130 -1.78 -3.87 -13.91
N GLU A 131 -0.87 -4.37 -13.09
CA GLU A 131 -0.80 -5.79 -12.77
C GLU A 131 -1.99 -6.26 -11.93
N CYS A 132 -2.46 -5.46 -10.97
CA CYS A 132 -3.69 -5.75 -10.23
C CYS A 132 -4.86 -5.96 -11.20
N LEU A 133 -5.08 -5.01 -12.11
CA LEU A 133 -6.18 -5.05 -13.06
C LEU A 133 -6.07 -6.25 -14.02
N LYS A 134 -4.86 -6.58 -14.49
CA LYS A 134 -4.62 -7.79 -15.31
C LYS A 134 -4.98 -9.08 -14.58
N LYS A 135 -4.79 -9.12 -13.26
CA LYS A 135 -5.14 -10.27 -12.41
C LYS A 135 -6.60 -10.24 -11.92
N GLY A 136 -7.42 -9.28 -12.35
CA GLY A 136 -8.79 -9.11 -11.89
C GLY A 136 -8.90 -8.64 -10.43
N LEU A 137 -7.86 -7.98 -9.93
CA LEU A 137 -7.81 -7.41 -8.58
C LEU A 137 -8.03 -5.91 -8.63
N LYS A 138 -8.79 -5.38 -7.66
CA LYS A 138 -8.91 -3.95 -7.45
C LYS A 138 -7.73 -3.47 -6.59
N PRO A 139 -6.95 -2.45 -7.01
CA PRO A 139 -5.94 -1.87 -6.14
C PRO A 139 -6.62 -1.13 -4.98
N SER A 140 -6.06 -1.26 -3.78
CA SER A 140 -6.55 -0.60 -2.57
C SER A 140 -5.46 0.28 -1.98
N TRP A 141 -5.88 1.40 -1.38
CA TRP A 141 -4.97 2.39 -0.85
C TRP A 141 -5.53 2.97 0.45
N SER A 142 -4.75 2.87 1.51
CA SER A 142 -4.96 3.63 2.73
C SER A 142 -3.71 4.42 3.12
N CYS A 143 -3.88 5.57 3.78
CA CYS A 143 -2.74 6.33 4.30
C CYS A 143 -3.08 7.13 5.56
N TRP A 144 -2.05 7.58 6.26
CA TRP A 144 -2.21 8.50 7.38
C TRP A 144 -2.69 9.87 6.90
N PRO A 145 -3.59 10.56 7.63
CA PRO A 145 -4.13 11.85 7.20
C PRO A 145 -3.10 12.96 6.98
N PHE A 146 -1.96 12.90 7.67
CA PHE A 146 -0.88 13.88 7.54
C PHE A 146 0.10 13.57 6.38
N ARG A 147 -0.03 12.44 5.67
CA ARG A 147 0.85 12.05 4.55
C ARG A 147 0.34 12.65 3.25
N THR A 148 0.50 13.97 3.09
CA THR A 148 0.04 14.72 1.90
C THR A 148 0.57 14.19 0.57
N GLU A 149 1.77 13.63 0.60
CA GLU A 149 2.51 13.03 -0.51
C GLU A 149 1.87 11.71 -0.94
N SER A 150 1.44 10.89 0.02
CA SER A 150 0.69 9.66 -0.27
C SER A 150 -0.70 9.97 -0.80
N ILE A 151 -1.36 10.99 -0.24
CA ILE A 151 -2.68 11.45 -0.70
C ILE A 151 -2.59 11.93 -2.14
N GLY A 152 -1.63 12.81 -2.44
CA GLY A 152 -1.45 13.34 -3.80
C GLY A 152 -1.04 12.26 -4.80
N LEU A 153 -0.26 11.26 -4.38
CA LEU A 153 0.10 10.13 -5.24
C LEU A 153 -1.12 9.25 -5.56
N ALA A 154 -1.96 8.94 -4.56
CA ALA A 154 -3.20 8.19 -4.76
C ALA A 154 -4.13 8.94 -5.74
N GLU A 155 -4.39 10.23 -5.49
CA GLU A 155 -5.25 11.06 -6.32
C GLU A 155 -4.76 11.13 -7.79
N LYS A 156 -3.43 11.23 -7.98
CA LYS A 156 -2.81 11.19 -9.31
C LYS A 156 -2.99 9.86 -10.03
N LEU A 157 -3.15 8.76 -9.30
CA LEU A 157 -3.24 7.40 -9.84
C LEU A 157 -4.70 6.90 -9.97
N GLY A 158 -5.66 7.82 -10.04
CA GLY A 158 -7.07 7.47 -10.26
C GLY A 158 -7.83 7.06 -9.00
N PHE A 159 -7.23 7.19 -7.82
CA PHE A 159 -7.97 7.09 -6.57
C PHE A 159 -8.75 8.38 -6.30
N MET A 160 -9.97 8.25 -5.81
CA MET A 160 -10.92 9.34 -5.63
C MET A 160 -11.78 9.13 -4.39
N ASN A 161 -12.68 10.07 -4.11
CA ASN A 161 -13.62 10.02 -2.98
C ASN A 161 -12.92 9.68 -1.65
N LYS A 162 -11.84 10.42 -1.35
CA LYS A 162 -11.09 10.28 -0.10
C LYS A 162 -12.06 10.33 1.10
N LYS A 163 -12.08 9.27 1.89
CA LYS A 163 -12.91 9.13 3.09
C LYS A 163 -12.01 8.94 4.31
N MET A 164 -12.36 9.60 5.40
CA MET A 164 -11.72 9.37 6.69
C MET A 164 -12.46 8.23 7.40
N VAL A 165 -11.70 7.26 7.89
CA VAL A 165 -12.23 6.11 8.62
C VAL A 165 -11.50 5.94 9.94
N ASP A 166 -12.26 5.55 10.96
CA ASP A 166 -11.70 5.20 12.27
C ASP A 166 -10.92 3.88 12.16
N ALA A 167 -9.81 3.80 12.87
CA ALA A 167 -9.04 2.58 13.01
C ALA A 167 -8.37 2.50 14.38
N HIS A 168 -7.93 1.31 14.73
CA HIS A 168 -7.18 1.00 15.94
C HIS A 168 -5.75 0.65 15.56
N PHE A 169 -4.78 1.24 16.25
CA PHE A 169 -3.38 1.11 15.95
C PHE A 169 -2.60 0.63 17.17
N TRP A 170 -1.68 -0.30 16.92
CA TRP A 170 -0.71 -0.78 17.89
C TRP A 170 0.66 -0.87 17.24
N ALA A 171 1.70 -0.61 18.02
CA ALA A 171 3.08 -0.80 17.62
C ALA A 171 3.90 -1.25 18.83
N GLU A 172 4.92 -2.08 18.58
CA GLU A 172 5.73 -2.73 19.63
C GLU A 172 6.43 -1.74 20.59
N ASN A 173 6.62 -0.49 20.17
CA ASN A 173 7.36 0.54 20.91
C ASN A 173 6.49 1.76 21.30
N MET A 174 5.15 1.62 21.33
CA MET A 174 4.25 2.66 21.86
C MET A 174 4.14 2.63 23.38
#